data_AF-A0A931HTZ0-F1
#
_entry.id   AF-A0A931HTZ0-F1
#
_cell.length_a   1.000
_cell.length_b   1.000
_cell.length_c   1.000
_cell.angle_alpha   90.00
_cell.angle_beta   90.00
_cell.angle_gamma   90.00
#
_symmetry.space_group_name_H-M   'P 1'
#
loop_
_entity.id
_entity.type
_entity.pdbx_description
1 polymer ?
#
loop_
_entity_poly.entity_id
_entity_poly.type
_entity_poly.pdbx_seq_one_letter_code
_entity_poly.pdbx_strand_id
1 'polypeptide(L)'
;MRGLQNYSFCAALLILGLAGIGIGIGISGGRAIEAVGRQPFIGGELTQFYVQYILLPEFLLALVLVSFAVYFLLKDVWNKDE
;
A
#
# COMPACT_ATOMS: atom_id res chain seq x y z
N MET A 1 -15.13 24.31 9.62
CA MET A 1 -13.67 24.15 9.39
C MET A 1 -13.15 22.75 9.74
N ARG A 2 -13.61 22.08 10.81
CA ARG A 2 -13.12 20.73 11.21
C ARG A 2 -13.27 19.62 10.14
N GLY A 3 -14.41 19.53 9.46
CA GLY A 3 -14.62 18.48 8.44
C GLY A 3 -13.67 18.56 7.23
N LEU A 4 -13.32 19.77 6.78
CA LEU A 4 -12.37 19.97 5.68
C LEU A 4 -10.96 19.48 6.08
N GLN A 5 -10.56 19.73 7.33
CA GLN A 5 -9.28 19.28 7.87
C GLN A 5 -9.19 17.75 7.95
N ASN A 6 -10.29 17.06 8.29
CA ASN A 6 -10.34 15.61 8.32
C ASN A 6 -10.18 14.98 6.92
N TYR A 7 -10.81 15.56 5.90
CA TYR A 7 -10.64 15.08 4.52
C TYR A 7 -9.22 15.29 3.99
N SER A 8 -8.62 16.46 4.25
CA SER A 8 -7.23 16.73 3.85
C SER A 8 -6.24 15.78 4.54
N PHE A 9 -6.47 15.44 5.80
CA PHE A 9 -5.63 14.49 6.52
C PHE A 9 -5.75 13.06 5.98
N CYS A 10 -6.97 12.58 5.70
CA CYS A 10 -7.18 11.25 5.10
C CYS A 10 -6.56 11.16 3.69
N ALA A 11 -6.70 12.21 2.88
CA ALA A 11 -6.09 12.28 1.56
C ALA A 11 -4.55 12.23 1.66
N ALA A 12 -3.95 12.98 2.59
CA ALA A 12 -2.52 12.96 2.81
C ALA A 12 -2.00 11.58 3.22
N LEU A 13 -2.69 10.89 4.15
CA LEU A 13 -2.35 9.53 4.56
C LEU A 13 -2.43 8.52 3.41
N LEU A 14 -3.49 8.58 2.60
CA LEU A 14 -3.64 7.70 1.45
C LEU A 14 -2.54 7.91 0.41
N ILE A 15 -2.23 9.18 0.09
CA ILE A 15 -1.18 9.50 -0.88
C ILE A 15 0.17 9.00 -0.39
N LEU A 16 0.56 9.32 0.85
CA LEU A 16 1.83 8.89 1.41
C LEU A 16 1.93 7.36 1.54
N GLY A 17 0.89 6.72 2.05
CA GLY A 17 0.90 5.27 2.27
C GLY A 17 0.93 4.48 0.95
N LEU A 18 0.06 4.83 -0.01
CA LEU A 18 0.03 4.15 -1.31
C LEU A 18 1.28 4.44 -2.15
N ALA A 19 1.81 5.67 -2.10
CA ALA A 19 3.08 5.99 -2.76
C ALA A 19 4.24 5.18 -2.16
N GLY A 20 4.32 5.08 -0.82
CA GLY A 20 5.34 4.28 -0.15
C GLY A 20 5.27 2.80 -0.55
N ILE A 21 4.06 2.23 -0.59
CA ILE A 21 3.82 0.86 -1.04
C ILE A 21 4.27 0.68 -2.50
N GLY A 22 3.87 1.58 -3.39
CA GLY A 22 4.25 1.52 -4.81
C GLY A 22 5.77 1.59 -5.02
N ILE A 23 6.45 2.49 -4.29
CA ILE A 23 7.91 2.62 -4.33
C ILE A 23 8.58 1.35 -3.80
N GLY A 24 8.10 0.80 -2.68
CA GLY A 24 8.62 -0.43 -2.09
C GLY A 24 8.59 -1.58 -3.07
N ILE A 25 7.39 -1.90 -3.58
CA ILE A 25 7.17 -2.96 -4.58
C ILE A 25 8.01 -2.71 -5.84
N GLY A 26 8.08 -1.47 -6.33
CA GLY A 26 8.83 -1.14 -7.54
C GLY A 26 10.32 -1.41 -7.39
N ILE A 27 10.93 -1.00 -6.27
CA ILE A 27 12.36 -1.21 -6.02
C ILE A 27 12.66 -2.69 -5.81
N SER A 28 11.90 -3.37 -4.94
CA SER A 28 12.12 -4.79 -4.65
C SER A 28 11.88 -5.67 -5.87
N GLY A 29 10.83 -5.38 -6.65
CA GLY A 29 10.50 -6.11 -7.86
C GLY A 29 11.57 -5.94 -8.94
N GLY A 30 12.09 -4.72 -9.11
CA GLY A 30 13.22 -4.47 -10.00
C GLY A 30 14.45 -5.29 -9.63
N ARG A 31 14.78 -5.38 -8.33
CA ARG A 31 15.89 -6.21 -7.83
C ARG A 31 15.65 -7.70 -8.03
N ALA A 32 14.41 -8.17 -7.83
CA ALA A 32 14.04 -9.56 -8.07
C ALA A 32 14.24 -9.92 -9.55
N ILE A 33 13.79 -9.08 -10.48
CA ILE A 33 13.98 -9.28 -11.93
C ILE A 33 15.46 -9.29 -12.29
N GLU A 34 16.26 -8.36 -11.74
CA GLU A 34 17.70 -8.33 -11.97
C GLU A 34 18.37 -9.63 -11.49
N ALA A 35 17.98 -10.13 -10.32
CA ALA A 35 18.51 -11.39 -9.77
C ALA A 35 18.14 -12.60 -10.64
N VAL A 36 16.90 -12.70 -11.13
CA VAL A 36 16.50 -13.75 -12.09
C VAL A 36 17.29 -13.64 -13.40
N GLY A 37 17.52 -12.41 -13.89
CA GLY A 37 18.33 -12.18 -15.09
C GLY A 37 19.77 -12.69 -14.94
N ARG A 38 20.36 -12.59 -13.74
CA ARG A 38 21.70 -13.12 -13.43
C ARG A 38 21.69 -14.64 -13.20
N GLN A 39 20.63 -15.17 -12.58
CA GLN A 39 20.50 -16.58 -12.22
C GLN A 39 19.09 -17.07 -12.55
N PRO A 40 18.84 -17.54 -13.79
CA PRO A 40 17.49 -17.91 -14.22
C PRO A 40 16.95 -19.15 -13.48
N PHE A 41 17.83 -20.03 -13.01
CA PHE A 41 17.45 -21.26 -12.31
C PHE A 41 16.72 -21.01 -10.98
N ILE A 42 16.98 -19.88 -10.31
CA ILE A 42 16.33 -19.52 -9.03
C ILE A 42 15.00 -18.77 -9.22
N GLY A 43 14.56 -18.54 -10.45
CA GLY A 43 13.41 -17.67 -10.75
C GLY A 43 12.11 -18.10 -10.07
N GLY A 44 11.85 -19.41 -9.99
CA GLY A 44 10.65 -19.95 -9.33
C GLY A 44 10.65 -19.69 -7.82
N GLU A 45 11.74 -20.05 -7.14
CA GLU A 45 11.90 -19.88 -5.69
C GLU A 45 11.89 -18.39 -5.31
N LEU A 46 12.59 -17.55 -6.09
CA LEU A 46 12.62 -16.11 -5.86
C LEU A 46 11.26 -15.45 -6.09
N THR A 47 10.49 -15.90 -7.08
CA THR A 47 9.12 -15.40 -7.32
C THR A 47 8.19 -15.79 -6.18
N GLN A 48 8.28 -17.03 -5.68
CA GLN A 48 7.50 -17.46 -4.52
C GLN A 48 7.85 -16.65 -3.27
N PHE A 49 9.15 -16.45 -3.02
CA PHE A 49 9.62 -15.59 -1.94
C PHE A 49 9.08 -14.17 -2.09
N TYR A 50 9.18 -13.59 -3.29
CA TYR A 50 8.71 -12.24 -3.58
C TYR A 50 7.22 -12.08 -3.30
N VAL A 51 6.39 -13.01 -3.76
CA VAL A 51 4.93 -12.95 -3.56
C VAL A 51 4.56 -13.09 -2.10
N GLN A 52 5.25 -13.94 -1.34
CA GLN A 52 4.86 -14.28 0.03
C GLN A 52 5.35 -13.26 1.07
N TYR A 53 6.55 -12.70 0.88
CA TYR A 53 7.21 -11.86 1.89
C TYR A 53 7.31 -10.38 1.53
N ILE A 54 7.26 -10.09 0.24
CA ILE A 54 6.94 -8.77 -0.32
C ILE A 54 5.52 -8.94 -0.88
N LEU A 55 4.99 -8.13 -1.76
CA LEU A 55 3.63 -8.22 -2.33
C LEU A 55 2.45 -8.50 -1.38
N LEU A 56 2.30 -9.70 -0.79
CA LEU A 56 1.23 -10.04 0.15
C LEU A 56 1.18 -9.10 1.38
N PRO A 57 2.28 -8.82 2.10
CA PRO A 57 2.26 -7.87 3.22
C PRO A 57 1.94 -6.44 2.78
N GLU A 58 2.49 -5.99 1.64
CA GLU A 58 2.22 -4.66 1.09
C GLU A 58 0.77 -4.52 0.64
N PHE A 59 0.19 -5.57 0.08
CA PHE A 59 -1.22 -5.62 -0.29
C PHE A 59 -2.12 -5.56 0.94
N LEU A 60 -1.80 -6.32 1.99
CA LEU A 60 -2.51 -6.25 3.27
C LEU A 60 -2.40 -4.85 3.90
N LEU A 61 -1.22 -4.24 3.83
CA LEU A 61 -1.01 -2.87 4.32
C LEU A 61 -1.84 -1.86 3.54
N ALA A 62 -1.92 -1.99 2.20
CA ALA A 62 -2.76 -1.16 1.36
C ALA A 62 -4.24 -1.28 1.73
N LEU A 63 -4.72 -2.50 1.97
CA LEU A 63 -6.10 -2.74 2.40
C LEU A 63 -6.39 -2.07 3.75
N VAL A 64 -5.51 -2.25 4.75
CA VAL A 64 -5.68 -1.63 6.07
C VAL A 64 -5.71 -0.10 5.95
N LEU A 65 -4.80 0.49 5.17
CA LEU A 65 -4.73 1.93 4.95
C LEU A 65 -6.02 2.46 4.31
N VAL A 66 -6.52 1.80 3.27
CA VAL A 66 -7.74 2.20 2.57
C VAL A 66 -8.97 2.02 3.46
N SER A 67 -9.09 0.88 4.15
CA SER A 67 -10.18 0.65 5.10
C SER A 67 -10.20 1.71 6.22
N PHE A 68 -9.03 2.07 6.76
CA PHE A 68 -8.92 3.11 7.77
C PHE A 68 -9.35 4.48 7.24
N ALA A 69 -8.89 4.86 6.04
CA ALA A 69 -9.27 6.13 5.43
C ALA A 69 -10.78 6.21 5.13
N VAL A 70 -11.37 5.14 4.59
CA VAL A 70 -12.81 5.06 4.33
C VAL A 70 -13.61 5.11 5.62
N TYR A 71 -13.19 4.40 6.67
CA TYR A 71 -13.84 4.44 7.98
C TYR A 71 -13.89 5.86 8.55
N PHE A 72 -12.76 6.58 8.51
CA PHE A 72 -12.71 7.97 8.98
C PHE A 72 -13.58 8.90 8.14
N LEU A 73 -13.62 8.70 6.82
CA LEU A 73 -14.45 9.48 5.92
C LEU A 73 -15.94 9.27 6.20
N LEU A 74 -16.38 8.01 6.35
CA LEU A 74 -17.77 7.67 6.67
C LEU A 74 -18.19 8.17 8.06
N LYS A 75 -17.29 8.07 9.05
CA LYS A 75 -17.53 8.61 10.38
C LYS A 75 -17.74 10.12 10.36
N ASP A 76 -16.95 10.86 9.58
CA ASP A 76 -17.10 12.32 9.45
C ASP A 76 -18.38 12.72 8.70
N VAL A 77 -18.84 11.89 7.76
CA VAL A 77 -20.12 12.10 7.06
C VAL A 77 -21.30 11.94 8.02
N TRP A 78 -21.38 10.82 8.74
CA TRP A 78 -22.50 10.54 9.65
C TRP A 78 -22.60 11.60 10.78
N ASN A 79 -21.47 12.11 11.23
CA ASN A 79 -21.40 13.07 12.33
C ASN A 79 -21.70 14.53 11.91
N LYS A 80 -21.99 14.78 10.63
CA LYS A 80 -22.44 16.09 10.12
C LYS A 80 -23.96 16.21 10.04
N ASP A 81 -24.67 15.10 10.18
CA ASP A 81 -26.13 15.02 10.08
C ASP A 81 -26.83 15.16 11.46
N GLU A 82 -26.05 15.32 12.54
CA GLU A 82 -26.46 15.68 13.91
C GLU A 82 -26.13 17.15 14.23
#